data_AF-X1J261-F1
#
_entry.id   AF-X1J261-F1
#
_cell.length_a   1.000
_cell.length_b   1.000
_cell.length_c   1.000
_cell.angle_alpha   90.00
_cell.angle_beta   90.00
_cell.angle_gamma   90.00
#
_symmetry.space_group_name_H-M   'P 1'
#
loop_
_entity.id
_entity.type
_entity.pdbx_description
1 polymer ?
#
loop_
_entity_poly.entity_id
_entity_poly.type
_entity_poly.pdbx_seq_one_letter_code
_entity_poly.pdbx_strand_id
1 'polypeptide(L)'
;MCGNMLVEHENKLENLIGFEINYNSGDQIGRACDNLGLSYPRTPKTGKPSFTKPWLMKHKNEHQLYKSILKCRQLSKLIGTFLESQIRGQLIGDRIYGQFHPCKAERGGTVTGRFSASNPNLQFVPNPKSYENDEEDLNLGRELRNLFIPFKNYYWGRIDFSQIEYRLFAHFAVGKGSDEIRKLYNTDPDTDFHEW
;
A
#
# COMPACT_ATOMS: atom_id res chain seq x y z
N MET A 1 -15.99 2.76 11.43
CA MET A 1 -15.57 1.39 11.06
C MET A 1 -14.09 1.17 11.32
N CYS A 2 -13.17 1.77 10.54
CA CYS A 2 -11.71 1.55 10.69
C CYS A 2 -11.16 1.87 12.09
N GLY A 3 -11.64 2.94 12.72
CA GLY A 3 -11.24 3.30 14.09
C GLY A 3 -11.60 2.22 15.11
N ASN A 4 -12.79 1.62 15.00
CA ASN A 4 -13.21 0.54 15.90
C ASN A 4 -12.37 -0.72 15.69
N MET A 5 -12.06 -1.07 14.43
CA MET A 5 -11.18 -2.19 14.10
C MET A 5 -9.77 -1.99 14.66
N LEU A 6 -9.25 -0.75 14.62
CA LEU A 6 -7.95 -0.43 15.17
C LEU A 6 -7.94 -0.66 16.69
N VAL A 7 -8.92 -0.12 17.40
CA VAL A 7 -9.08 -0.32 18.85
C VAL A 7 -9.23 -1.80 19.20
N GLU A 8 -9.97 -2.56 18.41
CA GLU A 8 -10.11 -4.00 18.62
C GLU A 8 -8.75 -4.74 18.54
N HIS A 9 -7.93 -4.40 17.55
CA HIS A 9 -6.59 -4.99 17.41
C HIS A 9 -5.61 -4.49 18.47
N GLU A 10 -5.72 -3.24 18.92
CA GLU A 10 -4.96 -2.70 20.06
C GLU A 10 -5.30 -3.47 21.34
N ASN A 11 -6.59 -3.68 21.63
CA ASN A 11 -7.05 -4.48 22.77
C ASN A 11 -6.59 -5.94 22.67
N LYS A 12 -6.60 -6.54 21.47
CA LYS A 12 -6.07 -7.90 21.26
C LYS A 12 -4.58 -7.98 21.58
N LEU A 13 -3.80 -6.95 21.25
CA LEU A 13 -2.38 -6.89 21.59
C LEU A 13 -2.19 -6.79 23.11
N GLU A 14 -2.88 -5.86 23.75
CA GLU A 14 -2.77 -5.66 25.20
C GLU A 14 -3.17 -6.92 25.97
N ASN A 15 -4.28 -7.56 25.62
CA ASN A 15 -4.73 -8.81 26.25
C ASN A 15 -3.74 -9.98 26.03
N LEU A 16 -3.07 -10.03 24.88
CA LEU A 16 -2.12 -11.08 24.56
C LEU A 16 -0.79 -10.92 25.30
N ILE A 17 -0.32 -9.68 25.45
CA ILE A 17 1.01 -9.37 25.97
C ILE A 17 0.95 -9.06 27.48
N GLY A 18 -0.19 -8.57 27.98
CA GLY A 18 -0.41 -8.12 29.35
C GLY A 18 -0.01 -6.66 29.62
N PHE A 19 0.37 -5.91 28.59
CA PHE A 19 0.71 -4.50 28.68
C PHE A 19 0.59 -3.79 27.32
N GLU A 20 0.43 -2.48 27.34
CA GLU A 20 0.37 -1.65 26.13
C GLU A 20 1.72 -1.54 25.44
N ILE A 21 1.71 -1.61 24.10
CA ILE A 21 2.88 -1.34 23.27
C ILE A 21 2.55 -0.35 22.14
N ASN A 22 3.53 0.47 21.80
CA ASN A 22 3.55 1.19 20.55
C ASN A 22 3.91 0.22 19.41
N TYR A 23 2.91 -0.19 18.64
CA TYR A 23 3.07 -1.08 17.48
C TYR A 23 3.92 -0.49 16.35
N ASN A 24 4.34 0.78 16.41
CA ASN A 24 5.34 1.34 15.48
C ASN A 24 6.78 1.21 15.99
N SER A 25 6.97 0.87 17.27
CA SER A 25 8.30 0.70 17.88
C SER A 25 8.77 -0.76 17.78
N GLY A 26 9.81 -0.99 16.99
CA GLY A 26 10.45 -2.31 16.90
C GLY A 26 10.97 -2.79 18.26
N ASP A 27 11.51 -1.89 19.08
CA ASP A 27 12.05 -2.24 20.40
C ASP A 27 10.95 -2.70 21.36
N GLN A 28 9.77 -2.06 21.35
CA GLN A 28 8.66 -2.49 22.20
C GLN A 28 8.01 -3.78 21.71
N ILE A 29 7.90 -3.98 20.40
CA ILE A 29 7.46 -5.26 19.84
C ILE A 29 8.46 -6.37 20.20
N GLY A 30 9.77 -6.10 20.15
CA GLY A 30 10.80 -7.05 20.56
C GLY A 30 10.61 -7.52 22.00
N ARG A 31 10.35 -6.58 22.92
CA ARG A 31 10.02 -6.92 24.32
C ARG A 31 8.76 -7.78 24.46
N ALA A 32 7.72 -7.48 23.66
CA ALA A 32 6.51 -8.30 23.63
C ALA A 32 6.78 -9.72 23.11
N CYS A 33 7.61 -9.86 22.08
CA CYS A 33 8.04 -11.17 21.59
C CYS A 33 8.87 -11.92 22.65
N ASP A 34 9.80 -11.24 23.32
CA ASP A 34 10.63 -11.83 24.37
C ASP A 34 9.76 -12.37 25.52
N ASN A 35 8.74 -11.61 25.94
CA ASN A 35 7.76 -12.02 26.95
C ASN A 35 6.96 -13.27 26.55
N LEU A 36 6.69 -13.43 25.25
CA LEU A 36 5.93 -14.55 24.69
C LEU A 36 6.84 -15.71 24.20
N GLY A 37 8.15 -15.61 24.37
CA GLY A 37 9.11 -16.61 23.89
C GLY A 37 9.18 -16.73 22.36
N LEU A 38 8.84 -15.66 21.62
CA LEU A 38 8.77 -15.66 20.16
C LEU A 38 10.08 -15.16 19.54
N SER A 39 10.51 -15.82 18.46
CA SER A 39 11.68 -15.41 17.68
C SER A 39 11.33 -14.31 16.68
N TYR A 40 12.26 -13.37 16.46
CA TYR A 40 12.10 -12.25 15.53
C TYR A 40 13.44 -11.84 14.91
N PRO A 41 13.42 -11.21 13.72
CA PRO A 41 14.66 -10.86 13.05
C PRO A 41 15.21 -9.57 13.64
N ARG A 42 16.53 -9.41 13.49
CA ARG A 42 17.26 -8.21 13.92
C ARG A 42 17.94 -7.55 12.73
N THR A 43 18.11 -6.24 12.81
CA THR A 43 18.83 -5.49 11.77
C THR A 43 20.31 -5.90 11.75
N PRO A 44 20.91 -6.17 10.58
CA PRO A 44 22.29 -6.65 10.51
C PRO A 44 23.32 -5.67 11.11
N LYS A 45 23.08 -4.36 10.96
CA LYS A 45 24.03 -3.32 11.39
C LYS A 45 23.92 -2.96 12.87
N THR A 46 22.70 -2.92 13.41
CA THR A 46 22.47 -2.37 14.77
C THR A 46 21.97 -3.40 15.77
N GLY A 47 21.68 -4.64 15.35
CA GLY A 47 21.13 -5.68 16.21
C GLY A 47 19.73 -5.41 16.77
N LYS A 48 19.12 -4.27 16.39
CA LYS A 48 17.78 -3.90 16.86
C LYS A 48 16.70 -4.80 16.26
N PRO A 49 15.62 -5.10 17.00
CA PRO A 49 14.46 -5.83 16.48
C PRO A 49 13.93 -5.20 15.19
N SER A 50 13.58 -6.03 14.22
CA SER A 50 13.09 -5.62 12.90
C SER A 50 11.75 -6.29 12.61
N PHE A 51 10.74 -5.49 12.32
CA PHE A 51 9.41 -6.01 11.98
C PHE A 51 8.95 -5.34 10.71
N THR A 52 9.56 -5.67 9.57
CA THR A 52 9.18 -5.06 8.28
C THR A 52 7.83 -5.61 7.82
N LYS A 53 7.10 -4.85 6.98
CA LYS A 53 5.82 -5.32 6.42
C LYS A 53 5.97 -6.68 5.72
N PRO A 54 6.99 -6.94 4.86
CA PRO A 54 7.16 -8.25 4.23
C PRO A 54 7.37 -9.38 5.23
N TRP A 55 8.15 -9.15 6.29
CA TRP A 55 8.38 -10.15 7.32
C TRP A 55 7.08 -10.45 8.09
N LEU A 56 6.37 -9.41 8.54
CA LEU A 56 5.08 -9.57 9.23
C LEU A 56 4.05 -10.28 8.37
N MET A 57 3.97 -9.96 7.07
CA MET A 57 3.08 -10.64 6.12
C MET A 57 3.39 -12.14 6.02
N LYS A 58 4.67 -12.51 5.98
CA LYS A 58 5.10 -13.91 5.90
C LYS A 58 4.77 -14.69 7.18
N HIS A 59 4.91 -14.07 8.35
CA HIS A 59 4.78 -14.75 9.66
C HIS A 59 3.42 -14.47 10.32
N LYS A 60 2.48 -13.77 9.66
CA LYS A 60 1.19 -13.36 10.27
C LYS A 60 0.35 -14.54 10.77
N ASN A 61 0.51 -15.71 10.18
CA ASN A 61 -0.23 -16.91 10.54
C ASN A 61 0.47 -17.75 11.63
N GLU A 62 1.71 -17.40 12.00
CA GLU A 62 2.47 -18.12 13.02
C GLU A 62 2.07 -17.71 14.44
N HIS A 63 1.69 -16.45 14.63
CA HIS A 63 1.22 -15.97 15.93
C HIS A 63 0.29 -14.76 15.82
N GLN A 64 -0.72 -14.71 16.70
CA GLN A 64 -1.71 -13.63 16.75
C GLN A 64 -1.09 -12.24 16.98
N LEU A 65 0.06 -12.18 17.66
CA LEU A 65 0.86 -10.96 17.84
C LEU A 65 1.20 -10.32 16.51
N TYR A 66 1.77 -11.10 15.57
CA TYR A 66 2.22 -10.60 14.27
C TYR A 66 1.06 -10.15 13.41
N LYS A 67 -0.04 -10.91 13.40
CA LYS A 67 -1.29 -10.52 12.72
C LYS A 67 -1.81 -9.19 13.24
N SER A 68 -1.87 -9.02 14.56
CA SER A 68 -2.45 -7.82 15.18
C SER A 68 -1.55 -6.59 14.97
N ILE A 69 -0.22 -6.71 15.08
CA ILE A 69 0.72 -5.63 14.76
C ILE A 69 0.57 -5.17 13.31
N LEU A 70 0.51 -6.13 12.38
CA LEU A 70 0.35 -5.83 10.96
C LEU A 70 -0.94 -5.04 10.71
N LYS A 71 -2.06 -5.47 11.30
CA LYS A 71 -3.36 -4.79 11.19
C LYS A 71 -3.35 -3.41 11.82
N CYS A 72 -2.83 -3.24 13.04
CA CYS A 72 -2.71 -1.92 13.67
C CYS A 72 -1.92 -0.94 12.80
N ARG A 73 -0.78 -1.37 12.25
CA ARG A 73 0.03 -0.53 11.35
C ARG A 73 -0.69 -0.16 10.06
N GLN A 74 -1.41 -1.12 9.46
CA GLN A 74 -2.18 -0.88 8.24
C GLN A 74 -3.32 0.12 8.49
N LEU A 75 -4.12 -0.11 9.54
CA LEU A 75 -5.26 0.73 9.91
C LEU A 75 -4.81 2.12 10.38
N SER A 76 -3.78 2.20 11.22
CA SER A 76 -3.23 3.48 11.70
C SER A 76 -2.69 4.33 10.55
N LYS A 77 -1.92 3.74 9.62
CA LYS A 77 -1.46 4.44 8.41
C LYS A 77 -2.64 4.88 7.54
N LEU A 78 -3.65 4.04 7.38
CA LEU A 78 -4.82 4.38 6.59
C LEU A 78 -5.60 5.56 7.20
N ILE A 79 -5.89 5.50 8.50
CA ILE A 79 -6.63 6.54 9.21
C ILE A 79 -5.82 7.83 9.21
N GLY A 80 -4.58 7.80 9.71
CA GLY A 80 -3.77 9.01 9.88
C GLY A 80 -3.29 9.60 8.56
N THR A 81 -2.61 8.80 7.72
CA THR A 81 -2.01 9.33 6.49
C THR A 81 -3.07 9.57 5.43
N PHE A 82 -3.95 8.62 5.14
CA PHE A 82 -4.86 8.76 4.01
C PHE A 82 -6.12 9.54 4.39
N LEU A 83 -6.91 9.05 5.35
CA LEU A 83 -8.21 9.67 5.67
C LEU A 83 -8.05 11.06 6.29
N GLU A 84 -7.24 11.19 7.33
CA GLU A 84 -7.09 12.46 8.05
C GLU A 84 -6.22 13.46 7.27
N SER A 85 -5.03 13.06 6.82
CA SER A 85 -4.12 14.00 6.15
C SER A 85 -4.47 14.25 4.67
N GLN A 86 -4.67 13.21 3.85
CA GLN A 86 -4.85 13.39 2.40
C GLN A 86 -6.29 13.72 2.01
N ILE A 87 -7.29 13.25 2.74
CA ILE A 87 -8.71 13.50 2.40
C ILE A 87 -9.26 14.65 3.24
N ARG A 88 -9.44 14.45 4.54
CA ARG A 88 -10.12 15.41 5.42
C ARG A 88 -9.36 16.73 5.53
N GLY A 89 -8.04 16.66 5.71
CA GLY A 89 -7.19 17.84 5.85
C GLY A 89 -6.99 18.64 4.56
N GLN A 90 -7.42 18.12 3.40
CA GLN A 90 -7.32 18.79 2.10
C GLN A 90 -8.70 19.15 1.52
N LEU A 91 -9.77 18.91 2.28
CA LEU A 91 -11.14 19.15 1.83
C LEU A 91 -11.43 20.66 1.79
N ILE A 92 -11.91 21.13 0.65
CA ILE A 92 -12.42 22.48 0.43
C ILE A 92 -13.87 22.32 -0.01
N GLY A 93 -14.79 22.54 0.93
CA GLY A 93 -16.21 22.23 0.72
C GLY A 93 -16.45 20.73 0.60
N ASP A 94 -16.88 20.28 -0.57
CA ASP A 94 -17.13 18.87 -0.92
C ASP A 94 -16.06 18.26 -1.83
N ARG A 95 -14.93 18.97 -2.04
CA ARG A 95 -13.90 18.60 -3.02
C ARG A 95 -12.49 18.64 -2.45
N ILE A 96 -11.61 17.87 -3.09
CA ILE A 96 -10.16 17.90 -2.87
C ILE A 96 -9.46 18.28 -4.17
N TYR A 97 -8.38 19.04 -4.07
CA TYR A 97 -7.70 19.64 -5.21
C TYR A 97 -6.22 19.26 -5.21
N GLY A 98 -5.89 18.12 -5.82
CA GLY A 98 -4.50 17.67 -5.95
C GLY A 98 -3.69 18.54 -6.92
N GLN A 99 -2.43 18.80 -6.57
CA GLN A 99 -1.47 19.50 -7.42
C GLN A 99 -0.62 18.49 -8.20
N PHE A 100 -0.50 18.69 -9.51
CA PHE A 100 0.37 17.87 -10.38
C PHE A 100 1.59 18.68 -10.82
N HIS A 101 2.75 18.06 -10.76
CA HIS A 101 4.04 18.66 -11.11
C HIS A 101 4.59 17.97 -12.36
N PRO A 102 4.54 18.64 -13.53
CA PRO A 102 4.93 18.02 -14.79
C PRO A 102 6.45 17.98 -15.03
N CYS A 103 7.21 18.84 -14.36
CA CYS A 103 8.65 18.97 -14.54
C CYS A 103 9.40 18.69 -13.24
N LYS A 104 10.67 18.31 -13.35
CA LYS A 104 11.59 18.24 -12.22
C LYS A 104 11.81 19.67 -11.69
N ALA A 105 11.39 19.95 -10.46
CA ALA A 105 11.65 21.24 -9.84
C ALA A 105 13.11 21.32 -9.35
N GLU A 106 13.63 22.54 -9.17
CA GLU A 106 14.98 22.78 -8.62
C GLU A 106 15.17 22.15 -7.23
N ARG A 107 14.07 22.03 -6.45
CA ARG A 107 14.05 21.41 -5.11
C ARG A 107 13.90 19.88 -5.14
N GLY A 108 13.91 19.26 -6.32
CA GLY A 108 13.70 17.83 -6.51
C GLY A 108 12.47 17.50 -7.38
N GLY A 109 12.35 16.24 -7.77
CA GLY A 109 11.31 15.73 -8.66
C GLY A 109 11.72 14.41 -9.29
N THR A 110 10.82 13.77 -10.04
CA THR A 110 11.10 12.49 -10.70
C THR A 110 12.15 12.67 -11.80
N VAL A 111 13.29 11.98 -11.66
CA VAL A 111 14.35 11.96 -12.68
C VAL A 111 13.88 11.23 -13.95
N THR A 112 12.87 10.37 -13.83
CA THR A 112 12.32 9.54 -14.91
C THR A 112 11.33 10.24 -15.84
N GLY A 113 10.98 11.51 -15.57
CA GLY A 113 9.99 12.27 -16.36
C GLY A 113 8.52 11.95 -16.08
N ARG A 114 8.20 11.13 -15.06
CA ARG A 114 6.81 10.93 -14.59
C ARG A 114 6.24 12.22 -13.99
N PHE A 115 4.92 12.37 -13.96
CA PHE A 115 4.32 13.40 -13.11
C PHE A 115 4.47 13.02 -11.64
N SER A 116 4.71 13.99 -10.76
CA SER A 116 4.50 13.83 -9.33
C SER A 116 3.26 14.60 -8.88
N ALA A 117 2.69 14.24 -7.74
CA ALA A 117 1.53 14.93 -7.18
C ALA A 117 1.71 15.24 -5.69
N SER A 118 1.08 16.32 -5.22
CA SER A 118 1.06 16.74 -3.82
C SER A 118 -0.23 17.46 -3.45
N ASN A 119 -0.48 17.60 -2.15
CA ASN A 119 -1.56 18.42 -1.58
C ASN A 119 -2.97 18.17 -2.16
N PRO A 120 -3.54 16.94 -2.09
CA PRO A 120 -2.96 15.66 -1.72
C PRO A 120 -2.31 14.94 -2.91
N ASN A 121 -1.47 13.94 -2.64
CA ASN A 121 -0.94 13.06 -3.68
C ASN A 121 -1.99 12.01 -4.07
N LEU A 122 -2.80 12.34 -5.09
CA LEU A 122 -3.86 11.48 -5.62
C LEU A 122 -3.37 10.32 -6.50
N GLN A 123 -2.07 10.22 -6.76
CA GLN A 123 -1.51 9.05 -7.44
C GLN A 123 -1.46 7.82 -6.51
N PHE A 124 -1.44 8.04 -5.19
CA PHE A 124 -1.35 6.98 -4.18
C PHE A 124 -2.64 6.78 -3.40
N VAL A 125 -3.78 6.70 -4.08
CA VAL A 125 -5.02 6.22 -3.43
C VAL A 125 -4.87 4.70 -3.17
N PRO A 126 -5.05 4.23 -1.92
CA PRO A 126 -4.90 2.82 -1.59
C PRO A 126 -5.59 1.91 -2.60
N ASN A 127 -4.84 0.92 -3.09
CA ASN A 127 -5.38 -0.10 -3.99
C ASN A 127 -5.98 -1.21 -3.12
N PRO A 128 -7.21 -1.70 -3.40
CA PRO A 128 -7.74 -2.91 -2.78
C PRO A 128 -6.71 -4.04 -2.70
N LYS A 129 -5.95 -4.28 -3.78
CA LYS A 129 -4.93 -5.34 -3.83
C LYS A 129 -3.72 -5.12 -2.92
N SER A 130 -3.49 -3.90 -2.42
CA SER A 130 -2.38 -3.62 -1.48
C SER A 130 -2.63 -4.14 -0.05
N TYR A 131 -3.86 -4.59 0.19
CA TYR A 131 -4.30 -5.33 1.35
C TYR A 131 -4.50 -6.79 0.95
N GLU A 132 -3.39 -7.53 0.90
CA GLU A 132 -3.45 -8.95 0.51
C GLU A 132 -3.89 -9.82 1.70
N ASN A 133 -4.79 -10.76 1.40
CA ASN A 133 -5.05 -11.99 2.16
C ASN A 133 -6.06 -11.93 3.34
N ASP A 134 -6.87 -10.88 3.47
CA ASP A 134 -8.10 -10.93 4.29
C ASP A 134 -9.24 -10.21 3.52
N GLU A 135 -10.42 -10.82 3.43
CA GLU A 135 -11.57 -10.30 2.67
C GLU A 135 -12.00 -8.90 3.16
N GLU A 136 -11.91 -8.69 4.48
CA GLU A 136 -12.20 -7.42 5.16
C GLU A 136 -11.30 -6.27 4.67
N ASP A 137 -10.04 -6.59 4.41
CA ASP A 137 -8.97 -5.67 3.99
C ASP A 137 -9.15 -5.25 2.52
N LEU A 138 -9.55 -6.19 1.66
CA LEU A 138 -9.91 -5.93 0.27
C LEU A 138 -11.14 -5.02 0.18
N ASN A 139 -12.15 -5.25 1.03
CA ASN A 139 -13.33 -4.42 1.09
C ASN A 139 -12.98 -2.98 1.51
N LEU A 140 -12.12 -2.82 2.51
CA LEU A 140 -11.69 -1.49 2.95
C LEU A 140 -11.02 -0.69 1.82
N GLY A 141 -10.11 -1.31 1.06
CA GLY A 141 -9.48 -0.63 -0.09
C GLY A 141 -10.48 -0.21 -1.18
N ARG A 142 -11.58 -0.97 -1.36
CA ARG A 142 -12.66 -0.59 -2.29
C ARG A 142 -13.46 0.59 -1.74
N GLU A 143 -13.86 0.54 -0.47
CA GLU A 143 -14.61 1.61 0.19
C GLU A 143 -13.87 2.95 0.14
N LEU A 144 -12.55 2.94 0.29
CA LEU A 144 -11.74 4.17 0.21
C LEU A 144 -11.78 4.80 -1.18
N ARG A 145 -11.82 4.00 -2.25
CA ARG A 145 -11.97 4.53 -3.61
C ARG A 145 -13.40 5.00 -3.86
N ASN A 146 -14.40 4.41 -3.20
CA ASN A 146 -15.80 4.84 -3.27
C ASN A 146 -16.03 6.23 -2.64
N LEU A 147 -15.09 6.75 -1.86
CA LEU A 147 -15.12 8.14 -1.38
C LEU A 147 -15.06 9.16 -2.54
N PHE A 148 -14.51 8.76 -3.69
CA PHE A 148 -14.38 9.60 -4.87
C PHE A 148 -15.58 9.39 -5.78
N ILE A 149 -16.63 10.18 -5.57
CA ILE A 149 -17.87 10.10 -6.36
C ILE A 149 -17.85 11.12 -7.52
N PRO A 150 -18.44 10.78 -8.68
CA PRO A 150 -18.62 11.75 -9.76
C PRO A 150 -19.69 12.77 -9.35
N PHE A 151 -19.77 13.88 -10.09
CA PHE A 151 -20.88 14.81 -9.94
C PHE A 151 -22.23 14.14 -10.24
N LYS A 152 -23.31 14.71 -9.71
CA LYS A 152 -24.67 14.25 -10.00
C LYS A 152 -24.91 14.21 -11.51
N ASN A 153 -25.38 13.07 -12.01
CA ASN A 153 -25.60 12.77 -13.42
C ASN A 153 -24.32 12.62 -14.27
N TYR A 154 -23.16 12.47 -13.65
CA TYR A 154 -21.89 12.16 -14.33
C TYR A 154 -21.40 10.76 -13.95
N TYR A 155 -20.49 10.24 -14.75
CA TYR A 155 -19.82 8.96 -14.53
C TYR A 155 -18.30 9.14 -14.58
N TRP A 156 -17.58 8.30 -13.85
CA TRP A 156 -16.13 8.19 -14.00
C TRP A 156 -15.79 7.38 -15.24
N GLY A 157 -14.95 7.95 -16.11
CA GLY A 157 -14.24 7.21 -17.16
C GLY A 157 -12.84 6.85 -16.67
N ARG A 158 -12.48 5.57 -16.72
CA ARG A 158 -11.12 5.11 -16.43
C ARG A 158 -10.51 4.50 -17.69
N ILE A 159 -9.33 4.98 -18.06
CA ILE A 159 -8.52 4.43 -19.14
C ILE A 159 -7.16 4.09 -18.53
N ASP A 160 -6.73 2.85 -18.69
CA ASP A 160 -5.49 2.33 -18.14
C ASP A 160 -4.78 1.53 -19.24
N PHE A 161 -3.46 1.70 -19.38
CA PHE A 161 -2.72 1.01 -20.42
C PHE A 161 -2.39 -0.41 -19.95
N SER A 162 -2.88 -1.42 -20.67
CA SER A 162 -2.55 -2.83 -20.39
C SER A 162 -1.05 -3.07 -20.51
N GLN A 163 -0.42 -3.44 -19.39
CA GLN A 163 0.99 -3.88 -19.32
C GLN A 163 1.98 -2.90 -19.99
N ILE A 164 1.78 -1.59 -19.84
CA ILE A 164 2.54 -0.58 -20.58
C ILE A 164 4.07 -0.73 -20.42
N GLU A 165 4.55 -1.07 -19.23
CA GLU A 165 5.98 -1.25 -18.97
C GLU A 165 6.54 -2.48 -19.70
N TYR A 166 5.80 -3.60 -19.77
CA TYR A 166 6.20 -4.78 -20.55
C TYR A 166 6.17 -4.51 -22.05
N ARG A 167 5.17 -3.77 -22.53
CA ARG A 167 5.08 -3.38 -23.95
C ARG A 167 6.21 -2.45 -24.35
N LEU A 168 6.55 -1.48 -23.51
CA LEU A 168 7.72 -0.61 -23.71
C LEU A 168 9.02 -1.41 -23.69
N PHE A 169 9.17 -2.34 -22.74
CA PHE A 169 10.33 -3.23 -22.68
C PHE A 169 10.45 -4.07 -23.96
N ALA A 170 9.37 -4.72 -24.39
CA ALA A 170 9.32 -5.49 -25.61
C ALA A 170 9.61 -4.64 -26.85
N HIS A 171 9.25 -3.36 -26.87
CA HIS A 171 9.56 -2.45 -27.98
C HIS A 171 11.07 -2.20 -28.12
N PHE A 172 11.78 -1.94 -27.02
CA PHE A 172 13.20 -1.57 -27.04
C PHE A 172 14.17 -2.75 -26.92
N ALA A 173 13.75 -3.89 -26.39
CA ALA A 173 14.62 -5.06 -26.23
C ALA A 173 15.06 -5.64 -27.58
N VAL A 174 16.20 -6.33 -27.61
CA VAL A 174 16.74 -6.96 -28.84
C VAL A 174 17.02 -8.44 -28.60
N GLY A 175 16.89 -9.24 -29.66
CA GLY A 175 17.15 -10.68 -29.64
C GLY A 175 15.90 -11.54 -29.57
N LYS A 176 16.10 -12.85 -29.78
CA LYS A 176 15.04 -13.84 -30.05
C LYS A 176 13.87 -13.80 -29.06
N GLY A 177 14.15 -13.74 -27.76
CA GLY A 177 13.09 -13.69 -26.74
C GLY A 177 12.22 -12.44 -26.84
N SER A 178 12.80 -11.28 -27.19
CA SER A 178 12.03 -10.04 -27.39
C SER A 178 11.24 -10.05 -28.70
N ASP A 179 11.75 -10.71 -29.75
CA ASP A 179 11.03 -10.87 -31.02
C ASP A 179 9.78 -11.73 -30.85
N GLU A 180 9.88 -12.80 -30.06
CA GLU A 180 8.75 -13.66 -29.72
C GLU A 180 7.67 -12.89 -28.93
N ILE A 181 8.07 -12.14 -27.90
CA ILE A 181 7.15 -11.31 -27.11
C ILE A 181 6.46 -10.24 -27.98
N ARG A 182 7.21 -9.54 -28.85
CA ARG A 182 6.63 -8.57 -29.79
C ARG A 182 5.64 -9.22 -30.74
N LYS A 183 5.98 -10.39 -31.27
CA LYS A 183 5.09 -11.13 -32.18
C LYS A 183 3.79 -11.51 -31.48
N LEU A 184 3.84 -11.92 -30.21
CA LEU A 184 2.65 -12.22 -29.42
C LEU A 184 1.75 -10.99 -29.29
N TYR A 185 2.28 -9.86 -28.80
CA TYR A 185 1.49 -8.62 -28.67
C TYR A 185 0.92 -8.09 -30.01
N ASN A 186 1.64 -8.27 -31.12
CA ASN A 186 1.18 -7.85 -32.44
C ASN A 186 0.12 -8.78 -33.04
N THR A 187 0.15 -10.07 -32.68
CA THR A 187 -0.81 -11.07 -33.17
C THR A 187 -2.07 -11.06 -32.32
N ASP A 188 -1.92 -10.89 -31.01
CA ASP A 188 -2.99 -10.84 -30.04
C ASP A 188 -2.77 -9.64 -29.09
N PRO A 189 -3.50 -8.52 -29.32
CA PRO A 189 -3.44 -7.34 -28.46
C PRO A 189 -3.82 -7.62 -27.00
N ASP A 190 -4.57 -8.69 -26.72
CA ASP A 190 -5.05 -9.07 -25.39
C ASP A 190 -4.06 -9.99 -24.64
N THR A 191 -2.90 -10.31 -25.23
CA THR A 191 -1.83 -11.07 -24.56
C THR A 191 -1.54 -10.52 -23.16
N ASP A 192 -1.63 -11.37 -22.13
CA ASP A 192 -1.36 -11.03 -20.73
C ASP A 192 -0.21 -11.85 -20.13
N PHE A 193 0.92 -11.18 -19.89
CA PHE A 193 2.10 -11.78 -19.25
C PHE A 193 2.00 -11.83 -17.73
N HIS A 194 0.96 -11.28 -17.11
CA HIS A 194 0.70 -11.48 -15.68
C HIS A 194 0.20 -12.90 -15.36
N GLU A 195 -0.24 -13.66 -16.37
CA GLU A 195 -0.76 -15.03 -16.23
C GLU A 195 0.30 -16.13 -16.41
N TRP A 196 1.53 -15.76 -16.79
CA TRP A 196 2.66 -16.68 -16.99
C TRP A 196 3.60 -16.69 -15.78
#